data_AF-A0A957NF17-F1
#
_entry.id   AF-A0A957NF17-F1
#
_cell.length_a   1.000
_cell.length_b   1.000
_cell.length_c   1.000
_cell.angle_alpha   90.00
_cell.angle_beta   90.00
_cell.angle_gamma   90.00
#
_symmetry.space_group_name_H-M   'P 1'
#
loop_
_entity.id
_entity.type
_entity.pdbx_description
1 polymer ?
#
loop_
_entity_poly.entity_id
_entity_poly.type
_entity_poly.pdbx_seq_one_letter_code
_entity_poly.pdbx_strand_id
1 'polypeptide(L)'
;MGQTPKPIAESRILYEGESKFVDALDSPFDKVYWFARMLVNSEFGGIGGKSREMLQLVQLISLAFDAVPFDLAAALTGIKVFLRRVHKPGTKVAAKIERLVEELDAWIDSPKDLQVFKFTIEHVIVPTNLLIDQVPSSDREIAETMIRAYLGEEGEAALASVIEMWDKAGRMGSMRTERVQVVTGFRILRKTLEEMLEEQSIKQLDADQALTAFVQEFERRLSRGVRPARAGRSLEDVTGVILDHFEVEDFSDAPDHVKSAFEVDKLITLPSGWRIGVSCKRTLRERWKQAATLNAGILDESRIKSTWHVITLPGDLSVAKVEAIGESRGVVYVPDSSHFYQMHANNPELSTILRPMSSFVRDIRSAVESTESL
;
A
#
# COMPACT_ATOMS: atom_id res chain seq x y z
N MET A 1 -29.35 40.16 -24.11
CA MET A 1 -28.84 38.94 -23.47
C MET A 1 -27.32 38.98 -23.58
N GLY A 2 -26.64 39.43 -22.52
CA GLY A 2 -25.19 39.52 -22.51
C GLY A 2 -24.60 38.13 -22.27
N GLN A 3 -23.81 37.63 -23.22
CA GLN A 3 -22.94 36.48 -22.95
C GLN A 3 -21.89 36.94 -21.95
N THR A 4 -21.93 36.36 -20.74
CA THR A 4 -20.84 36.45 -19.78
C THR A 4 -19.56 35.94 -20.48
N PRO A 5 -18.45 36.68 -20.45
CA PRO A 5 -17.21 36.21 -21.05
C PRO A 5 -16.78 34.93 -20.33
N LYS A 6 -16.57 33.84 -21.09
CA LYS A 6 -16.03 32.59 -20.54
C LYS A 6 -14.69 32.89 -19.85
N PRO A 7 -14.43 32.33 -18.64
CA PRO A 7 -13.15 32.48 -17.96
C PRO A 7 -11.99 32.11 -18.89
N ILE A 8 -10.89 32.88 -18.84
CA ILE A 8 -9.69 32.71 -19.69
C ILE A 8 -9.14 31.27 -19.66
N ALA A 9 -9.35 30.54 -18.56
CA ALA A 9 -8.97 29.14 -18.42
C ALA A 9 -9.82 28.20 -19.31
N GLU A 10 -11.14 28.42 -19.41
CA GLU A 10 -12.03 27.58 -20.21
C GLU A 10 -11.81 27.79 -21.72
N SER A 11 -11.55 29.02 -22.14
CA SER A 11 -11.24 29.32 -23.54
C SER A 11 -9.88 28.78 -23.97
N ARG A 12 -8.87 28.77 -23.10
CA ARG A 12 -7.57 28.11 -23.35
C ARG A 12 -7.68 26.59 -23.45
N ILE A 13 -8.44 25.96 -22.57
CA ILE A 13 -8.67 24.50 -22.58
C ILE A 13 -9.35 24.06 -23.89
N LEU A 14 -10.37 24.79 -24.33
CA LEU A 14 -11.07 24.50 -25.59
C LEU A 14 -10.17 24.70 -26.81
N TYR A 15 -9.38 25.78 -26.84
CA TYR A 15 -8.49 26.08 -27.97
C TYR A 15 -7.31 25.09 -28.06
N GLU A 16 -6.71 24.72 -26.94
CA GLU A 16 -5.61 23.73 -26.93
C GLU A 16 -6.11 22.29 -27.11
N GLY A 17 -7.33 21.98 -26.65
CA GLY A 17 -7.93 20.65 -26.76
C GLY A 17 -8.31 20.24 -28.19
N GLU A 18 -8.85 21.16 -28.99
CA GLU A 18 -9.27 20.87 -30.37
C GLU A 18 -8.10 20.82 -31.37
N SER A 19 -7.03 21.58 -31.14
CA SER A 19 -5.86 21.61 -32.04
C SER A 19 -4.82 20.51 -31.76
N LYS A 20 -4.69 20.02 -30.52
CA LYS A 20 -3.62 19.07 -30.11
C LYS A 20 -4.04 17.59 -30.13
N PHE A 21 -5.34 17.28 -30.23
CA PHE A 21 -5.82 15.89 -30.25
C PHE A 21 -5.37 15.12 -31.50
N VAL A 22 -5.13 15.82 -32.62
CA VAL A 22 -4.69 15.21 -33.88
C VAL A 22 -3.17 14.97 -33.89
N ASP A 23 -2.37 15.84 -33.25
CA ASP A 23 -0.91 15.68 -33.16
C ASP A 23 -0.48 14.71 -32.03
N ALA A 24 -1.33 14.49 -31.02
CA ALA A 24 -1.07 13.60 -29.88
C ALA A 24 -0.87 12.11 -30.28
N LEU A 25 -1.39 11.70 -31.43
CA LEU A 25 -1.38 10.30 -31.88
C LEU A 25 -0.13 9.89 -32.68
N ASP A 26 0.71 10.85 -33.09
CA ASP A 26 1.86 10.60 -33.99
C ASP A 26 3.23 10.68 -33.29
N SER A 27 3.28 10.83 -31.97
CA SER A 27 4.55 10.77 -31.23
C SER A 27 4.88 9.36 -30.74
N PRO A 28 6.07 8.83 -31.03
CA PRO A 28 6.55 7.58 -30.44
C PRO A 28 6.61 7.63 -28.90
N PHE A 29 6.67 8.81 -28.28
CA PHE A 29 6.71 8.96 -26.82
C PHE A 29 5.36 8.65 -26.15
N ASP A 30 4.25 8.56 -26.90
CA ASP A 30 3.00 7.99 -26.38
C ASP A 30 3.20 6.54 -25.87
N LYS A 31 4.11 5.80 -26.52
CA LYS A 31 4.46 4.42 -26.14
C LYS A 31 5.15 4.34 -24.78
N VAL A 32 5.70 5.43 -24.22
CA VAL A 32 6.33 5.44 -22.88
C VAL A 32 5.36 4.94 -21.81
N TYR A 33 4.11 5.42 -21.85
CA TYR A 33 3.09 4.96 -20.91
C TYR A 33 2.84 3.46 -21.05
N TRP A 34 2.63 2.98 -22.28
CA TRP A 34 2.30 1.59 -22.54
C TRP A 34 3.45 0.64 -22.21
N PHE A 35 4.68 0.99 -22.60
CA PHE A 35 5.87 0.22 -22.22
C PHE A 35 6.05 0.16 -20.71
N ALA A 36 5.87 1.27 -20.00
CA ALA A 36 5.96 1.27 -18.55
C ALA A 36 4.90 0.35 -17.92
N ARG A 37 3.66 0.40 -18.43
CA ARG A 37 2.56 -0.47 -17.98
C ARG A 37 2.84 -1.94 -18.25
N MET A 38 3.34 -2.27 -19.44
CA MET A 38 3.71 -3.64 -19.82
C MET A 38 4.78 -4.21 -18.89
N LEU A 39 5.85 -3.45 -18.65
CA LEU A 39 6.98 -3.91 -17.83
C LEU A 39 6.58 -4.19 -16.38
N VAL A 40 5.65 -3.43 -15.80
CA VAL A 40 5.28 -3.56 -14.37
C VAL A 40 4.03 -4.42 -14.16
N ASN A 41 3.20 -4.66 -15.18
CA ASN A 41 1.98 -5.44 -15.01
C ASN A 41 2.28 -6.93 -14.72
N SER A 42 1.57 -7.48 -13.73
CA SER A 42 1.66 -8.88 -13.35
C SER A 42 1.21 -9.85 -14.46
N GLU A 43 0.44 -9.39 -15.44
CA GLU A 43 0.05 -10.18 -16.63
C GLU A 43 1.25 -10.48 -17.54
N PHE A 44 2.27 -9.64 -17.47
CA PHE A 44 3.54 -9.74 -18.20
C PHE A 44 4.71 -10.17 -17.28
N GLY A 45 4.39 -10.72 -16.11
CA GLY A 45 5.38 -11.23 -15.16
C GLY A 45 6.05 -10.17 -14.28
N GLY A 46 5.73 -8.88 -14.46
CA GLY A 46 6.24 -7.79 -13.61
C GLY A 46 7.76 -7.61 -13.66
N ILE A 47 8.39 -7.90 -14.79
CA ILE A 47 9.85 -7.91 -14.95
C ILE A 47 10.49 -6.53 -14.70
N GLY A 48 9.75 -5.44 -14.89
CA GLY A 48 10.18 -4.08 -14.62
C GLY A 48 10.55 -3.81 -13.16
N GLY A 49 10.10 -4.65 -12.20
CA GLY A 49 10.55 -4.58 -10.81
C GLY A 49 11.99 -5.04 -10.59
N LYS A 50 12.64 -5.64 -11.59
CA LYS A 50 14.00 -6.16 -11.52
C LYS A 50 15.01 -5.17 -12.11
N SER A 51 15.37 -4.14 -11.34
CA SER A 51 16.22 -3.03 -11.81
C SER A 51 17.55 -3.49 -12.44
N ARG A 52 18.18 -4.54 -11.91
CA ARG A 52 19.45 -5.06 -12.45
C ARG A 52 19.26 -5.61 -13.86
N GLU A 53 18.24 -6.44 -14.07
CA GLU A 53 17.91 -7.01 -15.37
C GLU A 53 17.44 -5.93 -16.36
N MET A 54 16.71 -4.92 -15.88
CA MET A 54 16.33 -3.77 -16.69
C MET A 54 17.55 -2.97 -17.18
N LEU A 55 18.54 -2.73 -16.32
CA LEU A 55 19.79 -2.07 -16.73
C LEU A 55 20.61 -2.92 -17.72
N GLN A 56 20.64 -4.24 -17.54
CA GLN A 56 21.28 -5.13 -18.52
C GLN A 56 20.56 -5.11 -19.87
N LEU A 57 19.23 -4.99 -19.87
CA LEU A 57 18.44 -4.84 -21.08
C LEU A 57 18.74 -3.51 -21.79
N VAL A 58 18.88 -2.41 -21.06
CA VAL A 58 19.32 -1.11 -21.60
C VAL A 58 20.69 -1.24 -22.27
N GLN A 59 21.65 -1.91 -21.62
CA GLN A 59 22.99 -2.16 -22.18
C GLN A 59 22.94 -2.99 -23.46
N LEU A 60 22.09 -4.02 -23.50
CA LEU A 60 21.89 -4.84 -24.70
C LEU A 60 21.34 -4.01 -25.87
N ILE A 61 20.37 -3.13 -25.58
CA ILE A 61 19.79 -2.25 -26.61
C ILE A 61 20.84 -1.24 -27.11
N SER A 62 21.63 -0.64 -26.21
CA SER A 62 22.75 0.24 -26.60
C SER A 62 23.74 -0.47 -27.51
N LEU A 63 24.19 -1.67 -27.14
CA LEU A 63 25.12 -2.45 -27.95
C LEU A 63 24.54 -2.78 -29.34
N ALA A 64 23.23 -3.01 -29.43
CA ALA A 64 22.58 -3.24 -30.71
C ALA A 64 22.62 -1.98 -31.60
N PHE A 65 22.41 -0.78 -31.04
CA PHE A 65 22.52 0.48 -31.78
C PHE A 65 23.95 0.78 -32.24
N ASP A 66 24.96 0.36 -31.49
CA ASP A 66 26.38 0.54 -31.85
C ASP A 66 26.85 -0.44 -32.95
N ALA A 67 26.05 -1.46 -33.28
CA ALA A 67 26.38 -2.41 -34.34
C ALA A 67 26.25 -1.77 -35.72
N VAL A 68 27.22 -2.07 -36.62
CA VAL A 68 27.23 -1.56 -37.99
C VAL A 68 27.24 -2.73 -38.99
N PRO A 69 26.21 -2.89 -39.85
CA PRO A 69 24.97 -2.10 -39.88
C PRO A 69 24.02 -2.44 -38.71
N PHE A 70 23.20 -1.48 -38.31
CA PHE A 70 22.12 -1.70 -37.34
C PHE A 70 21.02 -2.58 -37.96
N ASP A 71 20.59 -3.61 -37.23
CA ASP A 71 19.49 -4.50 -37.61
C ASP A 71 18.46 -4.61 -36.47
N LEU A 72 17.29 -4.03 -36.69
CA LEU A 72 16.19 -4.03 -35.72
C LEU A 72 15.68 -5.45 -35.41
N ALA A 73 15.61 -6.34 -36.41
CA ALA A 73 15.09 -7.70 -36.21
C ALA A 73 16.05 -8.54 -35.36
N ALA A 74 17.36 -8.37 -35.59
CA ALA A 74 18.39 -8.98 -34.76
C ALA A 74 18.37 -8.42 -33.32
N ALA A 75 18.22 -7.10 -33.17
CA ALA A 75 18.10 -6.45 -31.87
C ALA A 75 16.89 -6.97 -31.07
N LEU A 76 15.71 -7.02 -31.70
CA LEU A 76 14.49 -7.58 -31.10
C LEU A 76 14.68 -9.04 -30.71
N THR A 77 15.32 -9.85 -31.56
CA THR A 77 15.62 -11.24 -31.22
C THR A 77 16.51 -11.35 -29.98
N GLY A 78 17.56 -10.51 -29.88
CA GLY A 78 18.41 -10.42 -28.70
C GLY A 78 17.62 -10.08 -27.43
N ILE A 79 16.72 -9.09 -27.52
CA ILE A 79 15.84 -8.67 -26.42
C ILE A 79 14.92 -9.81 -25.98
N LYS A 80 14.30 -10.54 -26.92
CA LYS A 80 13.44 -11.68 -26.59
C LYS A 80 14.20 -12.79 -25.89
N VAL A 81 15.38 -13.14 -26.41
CA VAL A 81 16.27 -14.14 -25.79
C VAL A 81 16.65 -13.69 -24.38
N PHE A 82 16.96 -12.40 -24.20
CA PHE A 82 17.21 -11.82 -22.89
C PHE A 82 16.00 -11.99 -21.96
N LEU A 83 14.81 -11.53 -22.34
CA LEU A 83 13.62 -11.57 -21.48
C LEU A 83 13.27 -13.00 -21.06
N ARG A 84 13.36 -13.95 -22.00
CA ARG A 84 13.11 -15.38 -21.74
C ARG A 84 14.08 -15.98 -20.73
N ARG A 85 15.35 -15.54 -20.71
CA ARG A 85 16.36 -16.09 -19.79
C ARG A 85 16.19 -15.64 -18.34
N VAL A 86 15.45 -14.55 -18.11
CA VAL A 86 15.26 -13.98 -16.76
C VAL A 86 14.45 -14.92 -15.85
N HIS A 87 13.72 -15.88 -16.43
CA HIS A 87 12.91 -16.86 -15.69
C HIS A 87 13.13 -18.28 -16.19
N LYS A 88 13.00 -19.25 -15.29
CA LYS A 88 13.10 -20.67 -15.64
C LYS A 88 11.96 -21.07 -16.59
N PRO A 89 12.25 -21.79 -17.70
CA PRO A 89 11.23 -22.34 -18.58
C PRO A 89 10.23 -23.24 -17.86
N GLY A 90 8.99 -23.29 -18.35
CA GLY A 90 7.92 -24.12 -17.79
C GLY A 90 7.24 -23.55 -16.54
N THR A 91 7.60 -22.34 -16.11
CA THR A 91 6.92 -21.65 -15.00
C THR A 91 5.74 -20.79 -15.48
N LYS A 92 4.77 -20.53 -14.61
CA LYS A 92 3.67 -19.59 -14.90
C LYS A 92 4.19 -18.18 -15.26
N VAL A 93 5.33 -17.78 -14.70
CA VAL A 93 5.95 -16.49 -15.00
C VAL A 93 6.58 -16.50 -16.40
N ALA A 94 7.22 -17.58 -16.82
CA ALA A 94 7.75 -17.71 -18.17
C ALA A 94 6.64 -17.55 -19.24
N ALA A 95 5.47 -18.15 -19.04
CA ALA A 95 4.33 -17.98 -19.95
C ALA A 95 3.82 -16.53 -20.04
N LYS A 96 3.95 -15.75 -18.96
CA LYS A 96 3.61 -14.32 -18.94
C LYS A 96 4.66 -13.46 -19.66
N ILE A 97 5.93 -13.87 -19.57
CA ILE A 97 7.02 -13.22 -20.32
C ILE A 97 6.88 -13.45 -21.83
N GLU A 98 6.37 -14.60 -22.27
CA GLU A 98 6.07 -14.79 -23.70
C GLU A 98 5.02 -13.79 -24.20
N ARG A 99 3.97 -13.52 -23.41
CA ARG A 99 2.99 -12.47 -23.75
C ARG A 99 3.63 -11.09 -23.82
N LEU A 100 4.57 -10.79 -22.94
CA LEU A 100 5.32 -9.53 -23.00
C LEU A 100 6.12 -9.44 -24.30
N VAL A 101 6.78 -10.54 -24.69
CA VAL A 101 7.53 -10.61 -25.94
C VAL A 101 6.62 -10.40 -27.16
N GLU A 102 5.44 -11.03 -27.18
CA GLU A 102 4.44 -10.85 -28.24
C GLU A 102 3.94 -9.40 -28.35
N GLU A 103 3.67 -8.76 -27.21
CA GLU A 103 3.26 -7.34 -27.19
C GLU A 103 4.39 -6.41 -27.64
N LEU A 104 5.63 -6.63 -27.18
CA LEU A 104 6.76 -5.81 -27.61
C LEU A 104 7.02 -5.90 -29.11
N ASP A 105 6.78 -7.07 -29.72
CA ASP A 105 6.85 -7.24 -31.18
C ASP A 105 5.81 -6.41 -31.93
N ALA A 106 4.61 -6.27 -31.38
CA ALA A 106 3.55 -5.47 -31.99
C ALA A 106 3.78 -3.97 -31.85
N TRP A 107 4.53 -3.54 -30.83
CA TRP A 107 4.70 -2.12 -30.49
C TRP A 107 6.05 -1.51 -30.90
N ILE A 108 7.07 -2.34 -31.14
CA ILE A 108 8.41 -1.90 -31.59
C ILE A 108 8.57 -2.24 -33.07
N ASP A 109 8.13 -1.34 -33.95
CA ASP A 109 8.22 -1.50 -35.41
C ASP A 109 9.38 -0.71 -36.03
N SER A 110 9.95 0.22 -35.26
CA SER A 110 10.98 1.13 -35.73
C SER A 110 12.17 1.24 -34.75
N PRO A 111 13.36 1.68 -35.23
CA PRO A 111 14.48 1.99 -34.35
C PRO A 111 14.12 3.05 -33.30
N LYS A 112 13.22 3.98 -33.63
CA LYS A 112 12.77 5.04 -32.73
C LYS A 112 11.92 4.47 -31.59
N ASP A 113 11.06 3.49 -31.85
CA ASP A 113 10.32 2.82 -30.79
C ASP A 113 11.22 2.05 -29.84
N LEU A 114 12.26 1.39 -30.38
CA LEU A 114 13.24 0.70 -29.57
C LEU A 114 14.01 1.68 -28.67
N GLN A 115 14.32 2.87 -29.18
CA GLN A 115 14.90 3.95 -28.41
C GLN A 115 13.95 4.45 -27.31
N VAL A 116 12.65 4.61 -27.60
CA VAL A 116 11.63 4.97 -26.60
C VAL A 116 11.47 3.86 -25.55
N PHE A 117 11.54 2.59 -25.93
CA PHE A 117 11.51 1.47 -25.00
C PHE A 117 12.72 1.51 -24.05
N LYS A 118 13.93 1.72 -24.59
CA LYS A 118 15.14 1.94 -23.79
C LYS A 118 14.98 3.13 -22.84
N PHE A 119 14.50 4.26 -23.35
CA PHE A 119 14.25 5.47 -22.57
C PHE A 119 13.28 5.21 -21.41
N THR A 120 12.20 4.47 -21.68
CA THR A 120 11.20 4.09 -20.67
C THR A 120 11.84 3.29 -19.55
N ILE A 121 12.72 2.35 -19.87
CA ILE A 121 13.43 1.57 -18.85
C ILE A 121 14.36 2.46 -18.01
N GLU A 122 15.18 3.26 -18.69
CA GLU A 122 16.28 4.03 -18.10
C GLU A 122 15.80 5.23 -17.28
N HIS A 123 14.77 5.94 -17.75
CA HIS A 123 14.35 7.21 -17.17
C HIS A 123 12.99 7.14 -16.46
N VAL A 124 12.21 6.08 -16.67
CA VAL A 124 10.91 5.89 -15.98
C VAL A 124 10.98 4.71 -15.00
N ILE A 125 11.22 3.50 -15.49
CA ILE A 125 11.08 2.28 -14.67
C ILE A 125 12.15 2.19 -13.57
N VAL A 126 13.43 2.25 -13.94
CA VAL A 126 14.53 2.09 -12.99
C VAL A 126 14.54 3.22 -11.94
N PRO A 127 14.43 4.51 -12.31
CA PRO A 127 14.34 5.59 -11.32
C PRO A 127 13.13 5.45 -10.40
N THR A 128 11.98 5.03 -10.92
CA THR A 128 10.78 4.79 -10.09
C THR A 128 11.02 3.66 -9.09
N ASN A 129 11.70 2.57 -9.46
CA ASN A 129 12.08 1.51 -8.51
C ASN A 129 12.93 2.10 -7.36
N LEU A 130 14.01 2.80 -7.70
CA LEU A 130 14.96 3.34 -6.73
C LEU A 130 14.33 4.36 -5.77
N LEU A 131 13.41 5.19 -6.26
CA LEU A 131 12.73 6.21 -5.46
C LEU A 131 11.61 5.63 -4.60
N ILE A 132 10.89 4.61 -5.09
CA ILE A 132 9.88 3.91 -4.29
C ILE A 132 10.51 3.18 -3.11
N ASP A 133 11.70 2.60 -3.29
CA ASP A 133 12.43 1.92 -2.21
C ASP A 133 12.86 2.88 -1.08
N GLN A 134 12.90 4.18 -1.35
CA GLN A 134 13.16 5.22 -0.35
C GLN A 134 11.88 5.70 0.37
N VAL A 135 10.71 5.26 -0.05
CA VAL A 135 9.47 5.54 0.67
C VAL A 135 9.40 4.59 1.88
N PRO A 136 9.32 5.11 3.11
CA PRO A 136 9.31 4.27 4.29
C PRO A 136 8.13 3.30 4.26
N SER A 137 8.41 2.04 4.61
CA SER A 137 7.40 0.99 4.73
C SER A 137 6.59 1.10 6.02
N SER A 138 6.98 1.96 6.96
CA SER A 138 6.24 2.28 8.19
C SER A 138 6.67 3.63 8.74
N ASP A 139 5.73 4.38 9.33
CA ASP A 139 5.98 5.66 10.02
C ASP A 139 6.17 5.46 11.54
N ARG A 140 6.42 4.21 11.95
CA ARG A 140 6.44 3.75 13.34
C ARG A 140 7.29 4.65 14.24
N GLU A 141 8.54 4.93 13.88
CA GLU A 141 9.49 5.63 14.78
C GLU A 141 9.02 7.04 15.17
N ILE A 142 8.55 7.83 14.20
CA ILE A 142 8.08 9.21 14.44
C ILE A 142 6.76 9.18 15.21
N ALA A 143 5.84 8.30 14.83
CA ALA A 143 4.54 8.18 15.47
C ALA A 143 4.68 7.63 16.91
N GLU A 144 5.61 6.71 17.14
CA GLU A 144 5.90 6.10 18.44
C GLU A 144 6.47 7.10 19.43
N THR A 145 7.41 7.95 18.99
CA THR A 145 7.98 9.00 19.86
C THR A 145 6.90 9.95 20.37
N MET A 146 6.01 10.43 19.49
CA MET A 146 4.91 11.32 19.90
C MET A 146 3.92 10.60 20.81
N ILE A 147 3.54 9.36 20.46
CA ILE A 147 2.53 8.61 21.23
C ILE A 147 3.02 8.25 22.62
N ARG A 148 4.28 7.81 22.78
CA ARG A 148 4.82 7.50 24.11
C ARG A 148 4.82 8.73 25.02
N ALA A 149 4.97 9.94 24.47
CA ALA A 149 4.84 11.17 25.25
C ALA A 149 3.39 11.39 25.74
N TYR A 150 2.39 11.22 24.86
CA TYR A 150 0.97 11.33 25.23
C TYR A 150 0.54 10.26 26.24
N LEU A 151 0.95 9.02 26.04
CA LEU A 151 0.68 7.93 26.99
C LEU A 151 1.35 8.20 28.35
N GLY A 152 2.55 8.79 28.37
CA GLY A 152 3.22 9.18 29.60
C GLY A 152 2.52 10.31 30.38
N GLU A 153 1.80 11.20 29.70
CA GLU A 153 1.08 12.32 30.31
C GLU A 153 -0.34 11.94 30.76
N GLU A 154 -1.10 11.26 29.91
CA GLU A 154 -2.53 10.99 30.11
C GLU A 154 -2.86 9.50 30.44
N GLY A 155 -1.89 8.60 30.34
CA GLY A 155 -2.06 7.19 30.66
C GLY A 155 -3.11 6.48 29.80
N GLU A 156 -3.90 5.61 30.42
CA GLU A 156 -4.93 4.81 29.72
C GLU A 156 -6.06 5.66 29.11
N ALA A 157 -6.28 6.88 29.62
CA ALA A 157 -7.30 7.79 29.07
C ALA A 157 -6.97 8.27 27.65
N ALA A 158 -5.68 8.30 27.29
CA ALA A 158 -5.24 8.73 25.96
C ALA A 158 -5.34 7.65 24.88
N LEU A 159 -5.69 6.40 25.21
CA LEU A 159 -5.64 5.27 24.25
C LEU A 159 -6.38 5.54 22.94
N ALA A 160 -7.61 6.06 23.01
CA ALA A 160 -8.38 6.39 21.82
C ALA A 160 -7.73 7.50 20.98
N SER A 161 -7.29 8.58 21.63
CA SER A 161 -6.61 9.72 20.99
C SER A 161 -5.30 9.29 20.35
N VAL A 162 -4.51 8.47 21.03
CA VAL A 162 -3.23 7.92 20.58
C VAL A 162 -3.42 7.09 19.31
N ILE A 163 -4.42 6.21 19.27
CA ILE A 163 -4.70 5.40 18.09
C ILE A 163 -5.12 6.26 16.89
N GLU A 164 -5.96 7.29 17.11
CA GLU A 164 -6.33 8.24 16.05
C GLU A 164 -5.13 9.09 15.59
N MET A 165 -4.29 9.54 16.52
CA MET A 165 -3.09 10.30 16.24
C MET A 165 -2.08 9.48 15.45
N TRP A 166 -1.87 8.19 15.76
CA TRP A 166 -1.02 7.30 14.97
C TRP A 166 -1.47 7.24 13.52
N ASP A 167 -2.77 7.06 13.30
CA ASP A 167 -3.36 6.97 11.96
C ASP A 167 -3.18 8.29 11.18
N LYS A 168 -3.33 9.43 11.85
CA LYS A 168 -3.18 10.75 11.22
C LYS A 168 -1.71 11.13 10.99
N ALA A 169 -0.85 10.95 11.98
CA ALA A 169 0.57 11.27 11.92
C ALA A 169 1.28 10.37 10.91
N GLY A 170 0.99 9.07 10.93
CA GLY A 170 1.49 8.11 9.95
C GLY A 170 1.11 8.52 8.53
N ARG A 171 -0.19 8.69 8.22
CA ARG A 171 -0.63 9.11 6.88
C ARG A 171 0.02 10.41 6.39
N MET A 172 0.10 11.43 7.24
CA MET A 172 0.69 12.71 6.81
C MET A 172 2.20 12.61 6.57
N GLY A 173 2.93 11.89 7.44
CA GLY A 173 4.35 11.63 7.26
C GLY A 173 4.65 10.81 6.01
N SER A 174 3.86 9.75 5.80
CA SER A 174 3.98 8.84 4.66
C SER A 174 3.70 9.57 3.35
N MET A 175 2.60 10.32 3.27
CA MET A 175 2.23 11.06 2.05
C MET A 175 3.23 12.18 1.74
N ARG A 176 3.79 12.83 2.76
CA ARG A 176 4.84 13.83 2.57
C ARG A 176 6.09 13.20 1.96
N THR A 177 6.51 12.05 2.48
CA THR A 177 7.70 11.34 1.98
C THR A 177 7.47 10.79 0.57
N GLU A 178 6.30 10.20 0.30
CA GLU A 178 5.88 9.81 -1.04
C GLU A 178 5.97 10.99 -2.02
N ARG A 179 5.41 12.14 -1.63
CA ARG A 179 5.41 13.34 -2.47
C ARG A 179 6.82 13.84 -2.75
N VAL A 180 7.72 13.80 -1.76
CA VAL A 180 9.14 14.15 -1.96
C VAL A 180 9.75 13.26 -3.03
N GLN A 181 9.51 11.95 -2.98
CA GLN A 181 10.07 11.01 -3.96
C GLN A 181 9.49 11.19 -5.37
N VAL A 182 8.18 11.40 -5.49
CA VAL A 182 7.52 11.71 -6.78
C VAL A 182 8.10 12.99 -7.38
N VAL A 183 8.22 14.06 -6.57
CA VAL A 183 8.77 15.35 -7.03
C VAL A 183 10.24 15.21 -7.43
N THR A 184 11.04 14.44 -6.67
CA THR A 184 12.45 14.20 -7.01
C THR A 184 12.59 13.51 -8.35
N GLY A 185 11.88 12.41 -8.58
CA GLY A 185 11.93 11.71 -9.86
C GLY A 185 11.39 12.54 -11.02
N PHE A 186 10.30 13.28 -10.80
CA PHE A 186 9.76 14.21 -11.79
C PHE A 186 10.79 15.27 -12.20
N ARG A 187 11.51 15.86 -11.22
CA ARG A 187 12.55 16.85 -11.48
C ARG A 187 13.73 16.27 -12.26
N ILE A 188 14.16 15.06 -11.94
CA ILE A 188 15.25 14.37 -12.65
C ILE A 188 14.84 14.13 -14.11
N LEU A 189 13.68 13.53 -14.35
CA LEU A 189 13.17 13.27 -15.70
C LEU A 189 12.97 14.57 -16.49
N ARG A 190 12.39 15.60 -15.86
CA ARG A 190 12.18 16.89 -16.51
C ARG A 190 13.49 17.51 -16.99
N LYS A 191 14.55 17.45 -16.18
CA LYS A 191 15.87 17.96 -16.56
C LYS A 191 16.43 17.22 -17.79
N THR A 192 16.33 15.89 -17.81
CA THR A 192 16.75 15.10 -18.99
C THR A 192 15.96 15.49 -20.24
N LEU A 193 14.64 15.70 -20.11
CA LEU A 193 13.80 16.11 -21.24
C LEU A 193 14.09 17.55 -21.70
N GLU A 194 14.39 18.46 -20.78
CA GLU A 194 14.86 19.82 -21.08
C GLU A 194 16.14 19.78 -21.93
N GLU A 195 17.13 18.96 -21.55
CA GLU A 195 18.37 18.74 -22.33
C GLU A 195 18.06 18.18 -23.73
N MET A 196 17.19 17.17 -23.82
CA MET A 196 16.78 16.58 -25.10
C MET A 196 16.02 17.54 -26.02
N LEU A 197 15.23 18.46 -25.46
CA LEU A 197 14.53 19.53 -26.18
C LEU A 197 15.52 20.57 -26.73
N GLU A 198 16.51 20.96 -25.94
CA GLU A 198 17.59 21.88 -26.37
C GLU A 198 18.39 21.29 -27.53
N GLU A 199 18.64 19.98 -27.50
CA GLU A 199 19.28 19.21 -28.58
C GLU A 199 18.37 18.96 -29.79
N GLN A 200 17.10 19.38 -29.74
CA GLN A 200 16.09 19.13 -30.77
C GLN A 200 15.88 17.64 -31.09
N SER A 201 16.23 16.75 -30.15
CA SER A 201 16.06 15.31 -30.29
C SER A 201 14.60 14.86 -30.07
N ILE A 202 13.81 15.70 -29.40
CA ILE A 202 12.38 15.50 -29.13
C ILE A 202 11.59 16.81 -29.28
N LYS A 203 10.27 16.71 -29.34
CA LYS A 203 9.34 17.84 -29.30
C LYS A 203 8.77 18.05 -27.89
N GLN A 204 8.19 19.22 -27.63
CA GLN A 204 7.53 19.51 -26.35
C GLN A 204 6.45 18.47 -25.99
N LEU A 205 5.68 18.03 -26.98
CA LEU A 205 4.66 17.00 -26.81
C LEU A 205 5.25 15.68 -26.27
N ASP A 206 6.43 15.28 -26.76
CA ASP A 206 7.12 14.07 -26.35
C ASP A 206 7.52 14.16 -24.86
N ALA A 207 8.02 15.33 -24.45
CA ALA A 207 8.36 15.59 -23.06
C ALA A 207 7.13 15.55 -22.15
N ASP A 208 6.02 16.15 -22.58
CA ASP A 208 4.76 16.14 -21.82
C ASP A 208 4.20 14.70 -21.67
N GLN A 209 4.29 13.89 -22.73
CA GLN A 209 3.90 12.46 -22.70
C GLN A 209 4.79 11.65 -21.75
N ALA A 210 6.11 11.84 -21.79
CA ALA A 210 7.03 11.15 -20.88
C ALA A 210 6.79 11.51 -19.41
N LEU A 211 6.61 12.81 -19.11
CA LEU A 211 6.36 13.29 -17.74
C LEU A 211 5.03 12.77 -17.19
N THR A 212 3.98 12.78 -18.00
CA THR A 212 2.67 12.28 -17.58
C THR A 212 2.69 10.76 -17.38
N ALA A 213 3.34 10.01 -18.27
CA ALA A 213 3.55 8.57 -18.11
C ALA A 213 4.30 8.23 -16.81
N PHE A 214 5.36 8.98 -16.49
CA PHE A 214 6.10 8.81 -15.24
C PHE A 214 5.22 9.02 -14.01
N VAL A 215 4.49 10.14 -13.92
CA VAL A 215 3.64 10.44 -12.76
C VAL A 215 2.54 9.40 -12.59
N GLN A 216 1.89 9.01 -13.69
CA GLN A 216 0.83 8.01 -13.67
C GLN A 216 1.33 6.66 -13.18
N GLU A 217 2.48 6.19 -13.68
CA GLU A 217 3.04 4.90 -13.27
C GLU A 217 3.56 4.93 -11.83
N PHE A 218 4.20 6.02 -11.41
CA PHE A 218 4.67 6.19 -10.03
C PHE A 218 3.50 6.14 -9.04
N GLU A 219 2.46 6.96 -9.24
CA GLU A 219 1.29 6.98 -8.35
C GLU A 219 0.54 5.65 -8.32
N ARG A 220 0.46 4.97 -9.47
CA ARG A 220 -0.14 3.64 -9.54
C ARG A 220 0.61 2.64 -8.67
N ARG A 221 1.94 2.69 -8.66
CA ARG A 221 2.78 1.79 -7.85
C ARG A 221 2.72 2.12 -6.37
N LEU A 222 2.70 3.40 -5.99
CA LEU A 222 2.41 3.82 -4.62
C LEU A 222 1.05 3.28 -4.16
N SER A 223 0.03 3.42 -5.01
CA SER A 223 -1.35 3.02 -4.69
C SER A 223 -1.57 1.52 -4.61
N ARG A 224 -0.88 0.70 -5.42
CA ARG A 224 -1.08 -0.75 -5.46
C ARG A 224 -0.07 -1.55 -4.64
N GLY A 225 1.14 -1.02 -4.44
CA GLY A 225 2.20 -1.71 -3.70
C GLY A 225 2.40 -1.17 -2.30
N VAL A 226 2.67 0.13 -2.17
CA VAL A 226 3.19 0.72 -0.93
C VAL A 226 2.08 1.09 0.06
N ARG A 227 1.01 1.75 -0.41
CA ARG A 227 -0.12 2.19 0.44
C ARG A 227 -0.89 1.01 1.06
N PRO A 228 -1.23 -0.08 0.34
CA PRO A 228 -1.94 -1.20 0.93
C PRO A 228 -1.13 -1.95 2.00
N ALA A 229 0.17 -2.15 1.77
CA ALA A 229 1.05 -2.80 2.73
C ALA A 229 1.15 -2.02 4.05
N ARG A 230 1.20 -0.69 4.00
CA ARG A 230 1.19 0.19 5.18
C ARG A 230 -0.15 0.22 5.90
N ALA A 231 -1.25 0.29 5.16
CA ALA A 231 -2.59 0.40 5.74
C ALA A 231 -2.99 -0.81 6.60
N GLY A 232 -2.47 -2.00 6.30
CA GLY A 232 -2.73 -3.23 7.06
C GLY A 232 -2.09 -3.23 8.45
N ARG A 233 -0.85 -2.74 8.58
CA ARG A 233 -0.05 -2.90 9.82
C ARG A 233 -0.22 -1.79 10.84
N SER A 234 -0.79 -0.65 10.46
CA SER A 234 -0.79 0.55 11.30
C SER A 234 -1.50 0.37 12.65
N LEU A 235 -2.68 -0.26 12.69
CA LEU A 235 -3.42 -0.45 13.95
C LEU A 235 -2.83 -1.59 14.80
N GLU A 236 -2.28 -2.60 14.14
CA GLU A 236 -1.53 -3.67 14.80
C GLU A 236 -0.27 -3.10 15.48
N ASP A 237 0.47 -2.24 14.78
CA ASP A 237 1.70 -1.62 15.29
C ASP A 237 1.43 -0.73 16.51
N VAL A 238 0.44 0.17 16.45
CA VAL A 238 0.13 1.06 17.59
C VAL A 238 -0.36 0.27 18.81
N THR A 239 -1.13 -0.81 18.60
CA THR A 239 -1.53 -1.70 19.70
C THR A 239 -0.32 -2.35 20.34
N GLY A 240 0.68 -2.75 19.55
CA GLY A 240 1.94 -3.27 20.07
C GLY A 240 2.71 -2.23 20.89
N VAL A 241 2.79 -0.98 20.41
CA VAL A 241 3.41 0.13 21.15
C VAL A 241 2.69 0.42 22.46
N ILE A 242 1.35 0.36 22.48
CA ILE A 242 0.54 0.53 23.69
C ILE A 242 0.86 -0.56 24.71
N LEU A 243 0.83 -1.83 24.30
CA LEU A 243 1.12 -2.97 25.19
C LEU A 243 2.52 -2.84 25.79
N ASP A 244 3.50 -2.52 24.96
CA ASP A 244 4.89 -2.34 25.35
C ASP A 244 5.09 -1.13 26.29
N HIS A 245 4.41 0.00 26.03
CA HIS A 245 4.45 1.18 26.91
C HIS A 245 3.90 0.90 28.31
N PHE A 246 2.87 0.05 28.41
CA PHE A 246 2.26 -0.32 29.69
C PHE A 246 2.84 -1.59 30.32
N GLU A 247 4.02 -2.03 29.83
CA GLU A 247 4.78 -3.15 30.36
C GLU A 247 4.00 -4.47 30.37
N VAL A 248 3.18 -4.71 29.34
CA VAL A 248 2.61 -6.02 29.09
C VAL A 248 3.70 -6.88 28.45
N GLU A 249 4.30 -7.81 29.21
CA GLU A 249 5.51 -8.53 28.78
C GLU A 249 5.21 -9.69 27.81
N ASP A 250 4.14 -10.44 28.04
CA ASP A 250 3.89 -11.71 27.34
C ASP A 250 2.95 -11.56 26.13
N PHE A 251 3.33 -10.76 25.13
CA PHE A 251 2.58 -10.67 23.87
C PHE A 251 3.43 -10.91 22.61
N SER A 252 2.79 -11.43 21.56
CA SER A 252 3.40 -11.65 20.26
C SER A 252 2.43 -11.36 19.12
N ASP A 253 2.94 -11.19 17.90
CA ASP A 253 2.08 -11.26 16.71
C ASP A 253 1.49 -12.67 16.58
N ALA A 254 0.24 -12.75 16.18
CA ALA A 254 -0.41 -14.02 15.93
C ALA A 254 0.19 -14.68 14.67
N PRO A 255 0.48 -15.99 14.68
CA PRO A 255 0.89 -16.71 13.47
C PRO A 255 -0.19 -16.69 12.39
N ASP A 256 0.16 -16.72 11.10
CA ASP A 256 -0.79 -16.59 9.98
C ASP A 256 -1.99 -17.55 10.05
N HIS A 257 -1.76 -18.79 10.49
CA HIS A 257 -2.82 -19.78 10.65
C HIS A 257 -3.80 -19.42 11.78
N VAL A 258 -3.32 -18.77 12.85
CA VAL A 258 -4.15 -18.24 13.95
C VAL A 258 -4.84 -16.95 13.51
N LYS A 259 -4.12 -16.03 12.84
CA LYS A 259 -4.71 -14.80 12.26
C LYS A 259 -5.89 -15.13 11.36
N SER A 260 -5.73 -16.11 10.49
CA SER A 260 -6.76 -16.51 9.53
C SER A 260 -7.93 -17.23 10.19
N ALA A 261 -7.67 -18.05 11.22
CA ALA A 261 -8.70 -18.83 11.90
C ALA A 261 -9.55 -17.99 12.87
N PHE A 262 -8.93 -17.05 13.59
CA PHE A 262 -9.56 -16.31 14.68
C PHE A 262 -9.74 -14.82 14.41
N GLU A 263 -9.20 -14.32 13.29
CA GLU A 263 -9.20 -12.90 12.92
C GLU A 263 -8.56 -11.99 13.99
N VAL A 264 -7.55 -12.50 14.67
CA VAL A 264 -6.75 -11.79 15.69
C VAL A 264 -5.38 -11.43 15.15
N ASP A 265 -4.83 -10.31 15.58
CA ASP A 265 -3.55 -9.80 15.11
C ASP A 265 -2.42 -10.04 16.12
N LYS A 266 -2.75 -10.03 17.41
CA LYS A 266 -1.81 -10.29 18.52
C LYS A 266 -2.35 -11.35 19.48
N LEU A 267 -1.43 -12.00 20.17
CA LEU A 267 -1.72 -12.94 21.25
C LEU A 267 -1.05 -12.44 22.52
N ILE A 268 -1.81 -12.36 23.61
CA ILE A 268 -1.28 -12.11 24.95
C ILE A 268 -1.37 -13.44 25.70
N THR A 269 -0.24 -13.94 26.18
CA THR A 269 -0.17 -15.19 26.95
C THR A 269 -0.43 -14.87 28.42
N LEU A 270 -1.37 -15.60 29.01
CA LEU A 270 -1.69 -15.52 30.44
C LEU A 270 -0.82 -16.51 31.22
N PRO A 271 -0.62 -16.31 32.53
CA PRO A 271 0.15 -17.23 33.38
C PRO A 271 -0.36 -18.69 33.35
N SER A 272 -1.66 -18.91 33.10
CA SER A 272 -2.25 -20.25 32.93
C SER A 272 -1.87 -20.95 31.61
N GLY A 273 -1.12 -20.28 30.73
CA GLY A 273 -0.82 -20.71 29.37
C GLY A 273 -1.99 -20.62 28.39
N TRP A 274 -3.14 -20.07 28.83
CA TRP A 274 -4.19 -19.61 27.93
C TRP A 274 -3.81 -18.28 27.28
N ARG A 275 -4.42 -17.95 26.15
CA ARG A 275 -4.13 -16.73 25.39
C ARG A 275 -5.36 -15.85 25.21
N ILE A 276 -5.17 -14.54 25.22
CA ILE A 276 -6.15 -13.56 24.74
C ILE A 276 -5.76 -13.17 23.31
N GLY A 277 -6.67 -13.34 22.36
CA GLY A 277 -6.43 -12.92 20.98
C GLY A 277 -6.91 -11.49 20.76
N VAL A 278 -6.03 -10.56 20.43
CA VAL A 278 -6.39 -9.16 20.19
C VAL A 278 -6.56 -8.92 18.69
N SER A 279 -7.77 -8.51 18.29
CA SER A 279 -8.14 -8.15 16.92
C SER A 279 -8.18 -6.62 16.79
N CYS A 280 -7.45 -6.09 15.81
CA CYS A 280 -7.27 -4.66 15.58
C CYS A 280 -8.05 -4.25 14.32
N LYS A 281 -9.18 -3.54 14.47
CA LYS A 281 -10.02 -3.13 13.32
C LYS A 281 -10.30 -1.64 13.33
N ARG A 282 -10.20 -0.99 12.17
CA ARG A 282 -10.75 0.38 12.02
C ARG A 282 -12.28 0.36 12.01
N THR A 283 -12.86 -0.48 11.16
CA THR A 283 -14.31 -0.72 11.01
C THR A 283 -14.53 -2.23 10.91
N LEU A 284 -15.68 -2.74 11.34
CA LEU A 284 -15.97 -4.19 11.29
C LEU A 284 -16.51 -4.64 9.93
N ARG A 285 -17.33 -3.80 9.29
CA ARG A 285 -18.10 -4.06 8.07
C ARG A 285 -18.82 -5.40 8.11
N GLU A 286 -18.52 -6.31 7.18
CA GLU A 286 -19.00 -7.70 7.12
C GLU A 286 -18.07 -8.70 7.84
N ARG A 287 -16.86 -8.27 8.24
CA ARG A 287 -15.83 -9.15 8.80
C ARG A 287 -16.17 -9.68 10.20
N TRP A 288 -17.00 -8.96 10.95
CA TRP A 288 -17.54 -9.42 12.25
C TRP A 288 -18.12 -10.85 12.21
N LYS A 289 -18.58 -11.32 11.04
CA LYS A 289 -19.07 -12.68 10.87
C LYS A 289 -18.02 -13.73 11.23
N GLN A 290 -16.75 -13.49 10.89
CA GLN A 290 -15.67 -14.43 11.19
C GLN A 290 -15.46 -14.54 12.70
N ALA A 291 -15.45 -13.40 13.40
CA ALA A 291 -15.42 -13.35 14.87
C ALA A 291 -16.64 -14.01 15.52
N ALA A 292 -17.83 -13.82 14.95
CA ALA A 292 -19.10 -14.36 15.46
C ALA A 292 -19.33 -15.84 15.13
N THR A 293 -18.54 -16.44 14.23
CA THR A 293 -18.63 -17.88 13.91
C THR A 293 -17.66 -18.74 14.72
N LEU A 294 -16.88 -18.14 15.61
CA LEU A 294 -15.94 -18.88 16.46
C LEU A 294 -16.72 -19.68 17.51
N ASN A 295 -16.65 -21.00 17.43
CA ASN A 295 -17.23 -21.84 18.46
C ASN A 295 -16.24 -22.07 19.62
N ALA A 296 -16.79 -22.37 20.79
CA ALA A 296 -16.03 -22.62 22.01
C ALA A 296 -14.97 -23.72 21.87
N GLY A 297 -15.27 -24.79 21.12
CA GLY A 297 -14.36 -25.93 20.94
C GLY A 297 -13.07 -25.55 20.23
N ILE A 298 -13.15 -24.79 19.14
CA ILE A 298 -11.98 -24.34 18.37
C ILE A 298 -11.09 -23.40 19.20
N LEU A 299 -11.73 -22.53 20.00
CA LEU A 299 -11.03 -21.66 20.95
C LEU A 299 -10.29 -22.47 22.02
N ASP A 300 -10.95 -23.47 22.60
CA ASP A 300 -10.38 -24.32 23.66
C ASP A 300 -9.21 -25.17 23.14
N GLU A 301 -9.35 -25.78 21.95
CA GLU A 301 -8.28 -26.53 21.28
C GLU A 301 -7.03 -25.65 21.01
N SER A 302 -7.25 -24.38 20.69
CA SER A 302 -6.17 -23.42 20.44
C SER A 302 -5.70 -22.69 21.71
N ARG A 303 -6.26 -23.03 22.87
CA ARG A 303 -6.03 -22.38 24.18
C ARG A 303 -6.27 -20.86 24.14
N ILE A 304 -7.28 -20.42 23.40
CA ILE A 304 -7.71 -19.01 23.34
C ILE A 304 -8.89 -18.82 24.31
N LYS A 305 -8.69 -18.01 25.35
CA LYS A 305 -9.70 -17.75 26.39
C LYS A 305 -10.82 -16.87 25.86
N SER A 306 -10.47 -15.83 25.11
CA SER A 306 -11.38 -14.85 24.51
C SER A 306 -10.68 -14.09 23.38
N THR A 307 -11.47 -13.44 22.52
CA THR A 307 -11.00 -12.53 21.47
C THR A 307 -11.39 -11.10 21.79
N TRP A 308 -10.45 -10.16 21.83
CA TRP A 308 -10.67 -8.78 22.23
C TRP A 308 -10.50 -7.88 21.01
N HIS A 309 -11.58 -7.20 20.61
CA HIS A 309 -11.68 -6.44 19.38
C HIS A 309 -11.53 -4.95 19.67
N VAL A 310 -10.38 -4.37 19.33
CA VAL A 310 -10.12 -2.93 19.41
C VAL A 310 -10.62 -2.27 18.13
N ILE A 311 -11.67 -1.45 18.24
CA ILE A 311 -12.38 -0.85 17.10
C ILE A 311 -12.34 0.66 17.17
N THR A 312 -11.75 1.33 16.18
CA THR A 312 -11.52 2.78 16.24
C THR A 312 -12.65 3.62 15.65
N LEU A 313 -13.38 3.11 14.65
CA LEU A 313 -14.50 3.78 13.99
C LEU A 313 -15.76 2.90 14.10
N PRO A 314 -16.46 2.93 15.24
CA PRO A 314 -17.62 2.08 15.51
C PRO A 314 -18.90 2.49 14.75
N GLY A 315 -18.81 3.36 13.75
CA GLY A 315 -19.97 3.88 13.01
C GLY A 315 -20.79 2.80 12.27
N ASP A 316 -20.22 1.60 12.11
CA ASP A 316 -20.89 0.45 11.52
C ASP A 316 -21.22 -0.68 12.52
N LEU A 317 -21.05 -0.44 13.82
CA LEU A 317 -21.50 -1.34 14.86
C LEU A 317 -23.03 -1.31 15.00
N SER A 318 -23.59 -2.48 15.32
CA SER A 318 -24.97 -2.61 15.77
C SER A 318 -25.00 -3.54 16.97
N VAL A 319 -26.04 -3.45 17.79
CA VAL A 319 -26.24 -4.32 18.97
C VAL A 319 -26.11 -5.79 18.60
N ALA A 320 -26.82 -6.23 17.55
CA ALA A 320 -26.75 -7.61 17.05
C ALA A 320 -25.34 -8.08 16.66
N LYS A 321 -24.47 -7.18 16.16
CA LYS A 321 -23.07 -7.53 15.87
C LYS A 321 -22.27 -7.75 17.15
N VAL A 322 -22.48 -6.89 18.15
CA VAL A 322 -21.79 -6.98 19.45
C VAL A 322 -22.22 -8.24 20.19
N GLU A 323 -23.52 -8.52 20.22
CA GLU A 323 -24.06 -9.75 20.84
C GLU A 323 -23.47 -11.00 20.19
N ALA A 324 -23.46 -11.08 18.86
CA ALA A 324 -22.91 -12.23 18.14
C ALA A 324 -21.39 -12.43 18.40
N ILE A 325 -20.65 -11.33 18.57
CA ILE A 325 -19.23 -11.40 18.99
C ILE A 325 -19.14 -11.92 20.44
N GLY A 326 -20.00 -11.44 21.34
CA GLY A 326 -20.06 -11.87 22.74
C GLY A 326 -20.39 -13.36 22.91
N GLU A 327 -21.32 -13.89 22.12
CA GLU A 327 -21.65 -15.33 22.07
C GLU A 327 -20.42 -16.21 21.79
N SER A 328 -19.43 -15.65 21.09
CA SER A 328 -18.16 -16.30 20.75
C SER A 328 -17.02 -16.01 21.74
N ARG A 329 -17.35 -15.64 22.99
CA ARG A 329 -16.40 -15.16 24.02
C ARG A 329 -15.61 -13.92 23.60
N GLY A 330 -16.18 -13.10 22.72
CA GLY A 330 -15.57 -11.87 22.27
C GLY A 330 -15.84 -10.68 23.21
N VAL A 331 -14.90 -9.74 23.27
CA VAL A 331 -15.04 -8.45 23.96
C VAL A 331 -14.74 -7.34 22.96
N VAL A 332 -15.53 -6.27 22.96
CA VAL A 332 -15.45 -5.17 22.00
C VAL A 332 -15.06 -3.88 22.71
N TYR A 333 -13.90 -3.33 22.36
CA TYR A 333 -13.37 -2.06 22.86
C TYR A 333 -13.56 -0.96 21.82
N VAL A 334 -14.22 0.12 22.21
CA VAL A 334 -14.54 1.27 21.33
C VAL A 334 -14.20 2.60 22.01
N PRO A 335 -13.94 3.70 21.27
CA PRO A 335 -13.63 4.99 21.88
C PRO A 335 -14.71 5.40 22.87
N ASP A 336 -14.28 5.86 24.04
CA ASP A 336 -15.13 6.34 25.13
C ASP A 336 -16.12 7.42 24.67
N SER A 337 -15.69 8.26 23.74
CA SER A 337 -16.48 9.35 23.15
C SER A 337 -17.41 8.91 22.03
N SER A 338 -17.38 7.63 21.61
CA SER A 338 -18.19 7.18 20.49
C SER A 338 -19.67 7.17 20.84
N HIS A 339 -20.50 7.64 19.91
CA HIS A 339 -21.96 7.66 20.08
C HIS A 339 -22.53 6.27 20.43
N PHE A 340 -22.00 5.22 19.77
CA PHE A 340 -22.43 3.85 20.03
C PHE A 340 -22.14 3.42 21.48
N TYR A 341 -20.94 3.71 22.01
CA TYR A 341 -20.62 3.42 23.41
C TYR A 341 -21.52 4.20 24.36
N GLN A 342 -21.67 5.51 24.16
CA GLN A 342 -22.48 6.37 25.03
C GLN A 342 -23.95 5.94 25.11
N MET A 343 -24.52 5.43 24.01
CA MET A 343 -25.89 4.92 23.99
C MET A 343 -26.06 3.57 24.71
N HIS A 344 -25.04 2.71 24.69
CA HIS A 344 -25.18 1.31 25.07
C HIS A 344 -24.36 0.89 26.30
N ALA A 345 -23.48 1.76 26.83
CA ALA A 345 -22.63 1.46 27.98
C ALA A 345 -23.42 1.07 29.24
N ASN A 346 -24.63 1.63 29.41
CA ASN A 346 -25.50 1.34 30.55
C ASN A 346 -26.45 0.15 30.31
N ASN A 347 -26.40 -0.50 29.15
CA ASN A 347 -27.18 -1.72 28.90
C ASN A 347 -26.51 -2.90 29.64
N PRO A 348 -27.17 -3.53 30.64
CA PRO A 348 -26.59 -4.63 31.41
C PRO A 348 -26.19 -5.84 30.58
N GLU A 349 -26.91 -6.11 29.49
CA GLU A 349 -26.65 -7.25 28.61
C GLU A 349 -25.38 -7.02 27.77
N LEU A 350 -25.14 -5.77 27.37
CA LEU A 350 -24.00 -5.40 26.53
C LEU A 350 -22.77 -4.99 27.33
N SER A 351 -22.91 -4.50 28.56
CA SER A 351 -21.79 -3.93 29.34
C SER A 351 -20.67 -4.92 29.65
N THR A 352 -20.96 -6.22 29.60
CA THR A 352 -19.95 -7.28 29.76
C THR A 352 -19.08 -7.48 28.51
N ILE A 353 -19.65 -7.18 27.33
CA ILE A 353 -19.07 -7.37 26.00
C ILE A 353 -18.51 -6.05 25.45
N LEU A 354 -19.26 -4.97 25.53
CA LEU A 354 -18.92 -3.64 25.03
C LEU A 354 -18.26 -2.81 26.12
N ARG A 355 -16.99 -2.47 25.92
CA ARG A 355 -16.15 -1.78 26.90
C ARG A 355 -15.52 -0.51 26.32
N PRO A 356 -15.23 0.49 27.17
CA PRO A 356 -14.51 1.68 26.74
C PRO A 356 -13.08 1.32 26.38
N MET A 357 -12.53 1.95 25.35
CA MET A 357 -11.14 1.75 24.93
C MET A 357 -10.16 2.09 26.04
N SER A 358 -10.47 3.08 26.87
CA SER A 358 -9.70 3.43 28.06
C SER A 358 -9.57 2.31 29.10
N SER A 359 -10.44 1.28 29.10
CA SER A 359 -10.29 0.14 30.02
C SER A 359 -9.42 -0.99 29.48
N PHE A 360 -9.01 -0.94 28.22
CA PHE A 360 -8.36 -2.05 27.54
C PHE A 360 -7.12 -2.57 28.27
N VAL A 361 -6.19 -1.68 28.64
CA VAL A 361 -4.93 -2.07 29.30
C VAL A 361 -5.17 -2.59 30.72
N ARG A 362 -5.99 -1.90 31.51
CA ARG A 362 -6.38 -2.37 32.85
C ARG A 362 -7.08 -3.72 32.83
N ASP A 363 -7.92 -3.98 31.83
CA ASP A 363 -8.57 -5.28 31.66
C ASP A 363 -7.54 -6.38 31.38
N ILE A 364 -6.53 -6.11 30.54
CA ILE A 364 -5.42 -7.05 30.28
C ILE A 364 -4.69 -7.35 31.59
N ARG A 365 -4.28 -6.32 32.34
CA ARG A 365 -3.58 -6.48 33.62
C ARG A 365 -4.39 -7.33 34.60
N SER A 366 -5.68 -7.01 34.73
CA SER A 366 -6.60 -7.78 35.57
C SER A 366 -6.71 -9.24 35.13
N ALA A 367 -6.71 -9.52 33.83
CA ALA A 367 -6.76 -10.88 33.30
C ALA A 367 -5.45 -11.66 33.55
N VAL A 368 -4.30 -10.99 33.56
CA VAL A 368 -3.00 -11.57 33.92
C VAL A 368 -2.98 -11.88 35.43
N GLU A 369 -3.29 -10.91 36.28
CA GLU A 369 -3.27 -11.03 37.75
C GLU A 369 -4.27 -12.04 38.30
N SER A 370 -5.52 -12.06 37.79
CA SER A 370 -6.56 -13.00 38.23
C SER A 370 -6.23 -14.47 37.99
N THR A 371 -5.18 -14.74 37.22
CA THR A 371 -4.70 -16.09 36.94
C THR A 371 -3.66 -16.57 37.97
N GLU A 372 -3.04 -15.67 38.74
CA GLU A 372 -2.07 -16.00 39.80
C GLU A 372 -2.73 -16.30 41.15
N SER A 373 -4.02 -15.97 41.31
CA SER A 373 -4.80 -16.14 42.54
C SER A 373 -5.57 -17.48 42.64
N LEU A 374 -5.23 -18.47 41.80
CA LEU A 374 -5.73 -19.85 41.82
C LEU A 374 -4.54 -20.80 41.88
#